data_AF-A0A928Z1T3-F1
#
_entry.id   AF-A0A928Z1T3-F1
#
_cell.length_a   1.000
_cell.length_b   1.000
_cell.length_c   1.000
_cell.angle_alpha   90.00
_cell.angle_beta   90.00
_cell.angle_gamma   90.00
#
_symmetry.space_group_name_H-M   'P 1'
#
loop_
_entity.id
_entity.type
_entity.pdbx_description
1 polymer ?
#
loop_
_entity_poly.entity_id
_entity_poly.type
_entity_poly.pdbx_seq_one_letter_code
_entity_poly.pdbx_strand_id
1 'polypeptide(L)'
;AEQTERSQSTNAHLLNLDYQFHRSIARSSGNLWLTSLLDQVFDQMALLRIQTLQHNPQVLEIRQEHRQIYSAIAARDSRKAVETIVSHLSASRDRVIREIERLREET
;
A
#
# COMPACT_ATOMS: atom_id res chain seq x y z
N ALA A 1 -22.40 16.12 -4.14
CA ALA A 1 -22.24 15.00 -5.09
C ALA A 1 -20.86 15.07 -5.75
N GLU A 2 -20.52 16.12 -6.51
CA GLU A 2 -19.23 16.23 -7.24
C GLU A 2 -17.97 16.13 -6.36
N GLN A 3 -17.96 16.71 -5.15
CA GLN A 3 -16.78 16.66 -4.27
C GLN A 3 -16.51 15.24 -3.72
N THR A 4 -17.56 14.46 -3.47
CA THR A 4 -17.46 13.07 -2.99
C THR A 4 -16.94 12.15 -4.09
N GLU A 5 -17.44 12.30 -5.32
CA GLU A 5 -16.98 11.55 -6.50
C GLU A 5 -15.51 11.86 -6.84
N ARG A 6 -15.10 13.12 -6.71
CA ARG A 6 -13.71 13.56 -6.96
C ARG A 6 -12.73 12.99 -5.92
N SER A 7 -13.14 12.92 -4.65
CA SER A 7 -12.35 12.29 -3.58
C SER A 7 -12.26 10.77 -3.72
N GLN A 8 -13.34 10.09 -4.12
CA GLN A 8 -13.34 8.66 -4.38
C GLN A 8 -12.43 8.28 -5.57
N SER A 9 -12.47 9.05 -6.66
CA SER A 9 -11.57 8.86 -7.80
C SER A 9 -10.10 9.05 -7.43
N THR A 10 -9.80 10.05 -6.59
CA THR A 10 -8.44 10.32 -6.10
C THR A 10 -7.92 9.16 -5.23
N ASN A 11 -8.77 8.63 -4.35
CA ASN A 11 -8.42 7.51 -3.47
C ASN A 11 -8.14 6.21 -4.23
N ALA A 12 -8.99 5.87 -5.20
CA ALA A 12 -8.77 4.72 -6.07
C ALA A 12 -7.45 4.85 -6.88
N HIS A 13 -7.15 6.06 -7.35
CA HIS A 13 -5.90 6.34 -8.04
C HIS A 13 -4.67 6.13 -7.13
N LEU A 14 -4.71 6.61 -5.89
CA LEU A 14 -3.62 6.42 -4.92
C LEU A 14 -3.38 4.94 -4.59
N LEU A 15 -4.44 4.15 -4.42
CA LEU A 15 -4.34 2.70 -4.19
C LEU A 15 -3.74 1.97 -5.40
N ASN A 16 -4.12 2.36 -6.61
CA ASN A 16 -3.53 1.80 -7.81
C ASN A 16 -2.03 2.14 -7.93
N LEU A 17 -1.63 3.38 -7.61
CA LEU A 17 -0.21 3.76 -7.63
C LEU A 17 0.61 2.97 -6.60
N ASP A 18 0.07 2.77 -5.40
CA ASP A 18 0.66 1.93 -4.36
C ASP A 18 0.85 0.49 -4.83
N TYR A 19 -0.21 -0.13 -5.37
CA TYR A 19 -0.16 -1.46 -5.95
C TYR A 19 0.91 -1.59 -7.05
N GLN A 20 0.94 -0.65 -8.00
CA GLN A 20 1.90 -0.67 -9.10
C GLN A 20 3.34 -0.54 -8.64
N PHE A 21 3.59 0.19 -7.55
CA PHE A 21 4.91 0.27 -6.94
C PHE A 21 5.38 -1.10 -6.43
N HIS A 22 4.59 -1.77 -5.60
CA HIS A 22 4.93 -3.09 -5.07
C HIS A 22 5.08 -4.14 -6.18
N ARG A 23 4.15 -4.11 -7.15
CA ARG A 23 4.18 -5.02 -8.29
C ARG A 23 5.40 -4.83 -9.17
N SER A 24 5.86 -3.59 -9.37
CA SER A 24 7.09 -3.31 -10.13
C SER A 24 8.30 -3.94 -9.46
N ILE A 25 8.43 -3.82 -8.14
CA ILE A 25 9.52 -4.44 -7.37
C ILE A 25 9.46 -5.97 -7.50
N ALA A 26 8.29 -6.58 -7.32
CA ALA A 26 8.11 -8.03 -7.44
C ALA A 26 8.48 -8.53 -8.84
N ARG A 27 8.04 -7.84 -9.90
CA ARG A 27 8.36 -8.19 -11.29
C ARG A 27 9.85 -8.09 -11.59
N SER A 28 10.56 -7.14 -10.98
CA SER A 28 12.01 -7.01 -11.15
C SER A 28 12.80 -8.21 -10.62
N SER A 29 12.21 -9.05 -9.76
CA SER A 29 12.85 -10.30 -9.31
C SER A 29 12.84 -11.42 -10.36
N GLY A 30 12.03 -11.29 -11.42
CA GLY A 30 11.78 -12.38 -12.38
C GLY A 30 10.92 -13.52 -11.83
N ASN A 31 10.48 -13.45 -10.57
CA ASN A 31 9.64 -14.46 -9.95
C ASN A 31 8.15 -14.22 -10.27
N LEU A 32 7.64 -14.95 -11.27
CA LEU A 32 6.24 -14.88 -11.68
C LEU A 32 5.28 -15.30 -10.57
N TRP A 33 5.65 -16.30 -9.76
CA TRP A 33 4.82 -16.75 -8.65
C TRP A 33 4.64 -15.67 -7.59
N LEU A 34 5.73 -14.96 -7.24
CA LEU A 34 5.67 -13.82 -6.32
C LEU A 34 4.76 -12.71 -6.85
N THR A 35 4.85 -12.41 -8.14
CA THR A 35 4.00 -11.37 -8.76
C THR A 35 2.52 -11.77 -8.70
N SER A 36 2.19 -13.01 -9.05
CA SER A 36 0.80 -13.50 -8.99
C SER A 36 0.25 -13.56 -7.57
N LEU A 37 1.06 -14.01 -6.60
CA LEU A 37 0.66 -14.01 -5.19
C LEU A 37 0.37 -12.59 -4.70
N LEU A 38 1.22 -11.63 -5.08
CA LEU A 38 1.02 -10.24 -4.72
C LEU A 38 -0.29 -9.70 -5.33
N ASP A 39 -0.55 -9.98 -6.61
CA ASP A 39 -1.80 -9.59 -7.28
C ASP A 39 -3.02 -10.11 -6.50
N GLN A 40 -3.02 -11.38 -6.09
CA GLN A 40 -4.10 -11.97 -5.29
C GLN A 40 -4.28 -11.31 -3.91
N VAL A 41 -3.19 -10.99 -3.22
CA VAL A 41 -3.25 -10.33 -1.90
C VAL A 41 -3.88 -8.94 -2.03
N PHE A 42 -3.49 -8.17 -3.04
CA PHE A 42 -4.06 -6.84 -3.27
C PHE A 42 -5.56 -6.90 -3.60
N ASP A 43 -5.98 -7.86 -4.42
CA ASP A 43 -7.39 -8.08 -4.75
C ASP A 43 -8.22 -8.38 -3.50
N GLN A 44 -7.73 -9.26 -2.62
CA GLN A 44 -8.40 -9.59 -1.37
C GLN A 44 -8.52 -8.41 -0.41
N MET A 45 -7.56 -7.48 -0.45
CA MET A 45 -7.53 -6.30 0.42
C MET A 45 -8.20 -5.07 -0.19
N ALA A 46 -8.60 -5.10 -1.46
CA ALA A 46 -9.03 -3.91 -2.20
C ALA A 46 -10.20 -3.17 -1.52
N LEU A 47 -11.28 -3.88 -1.19
CA LEU A 47 -12.47 -3.29 -0.55
C LEU A 47 -12.14 -2.65 0.81
N LEU A 48 -11.36 -3.36 1.62
CA LEU A 48 -10.96 -2.94 2.96
C LEU A 48 -10.04 -1.70 2.91
N ARG A 49 -9.15 -1.62 1.91
CA ARG A 49 -8.29 -0.45 1.72
C ARG A 49 -9.06 0.76 1.16
N ILE A 50 -10.06 0.54 0.31
CA ILE A 50 -10.95 1.63 -0.14
C ILE A 50 -11.70 2.22 1.06
N GLN A 51 -12.27 1.37 1.91
CA GLN A 51 -13.02 1.82 3.09
C GLN A 51 -12.14 2.60 4.06
N THR A 52 -10.98 2.06 4.44
CA THR A 52 -10.07 2.74 5.38
C THR A 52 -9.53 4.06 4.84
N LEU A 53 -9.24 4.14 3.54
CA LEU A 53 -8.78 5.37 2.89
C LEU A 53 -9.87 6.44 2.75
N GLN A 54 -11.12 6.04 2.54
CA GLN A 54 -12.27 6.96 2.51
C GLN A 54 -12.48 7.64 3.87
N HIS A 55 -12.27 6.92 4.97
CA HIS A 55 -12.41 7.46 6.33
C HIS A 55 -11.17 8.23 6.78
N ASN A 56 -9.98 7.78 6.38
CA ASN A 56 -8.72 8.42 6.74
C ASN A 56 -7.72 8.40 5.57
N PRO A 57 -7.63 9.50 4.80
CA PRO A 57 -6.67 9.64 3.70
C PRO A 57 -5.20 9.45 4.10
N GLN A 58 -4.86 9.66 5.38
CA GLN A 58 -3.49 9.56 5.88
C GLN A 58 -2.95 8.13 5.93
N VAL A 59 -3.83 7.11 5.82
CA VAL A 59 -3.43 5.70 5.75
C VAL A 59 -2.45 5.43 4.58
N LEU A 60 -2.49 6.26 3.52
CA LEU A 60 -1.60 6.21 2.36
C LEU A 60 -0.51 7.31 2.32
N GLU A 61 -0.20 7.98 3.43
CA GLU A 61 0.95 8.89 3.51
C GLU A 61 2.30 8.14 3.62
N ILE A 62 2.56 7.26 2.66
CA ILE A 62 3.70 6.32 2.63
C ILE A 62 4.80 6.73 1.65
N ARG A 63 4.67 7.91 1.03
CA ARG A 63 5.61 8.39 -0.01
C ARG A 63 7.06 8.38 0.47
N GLN A 64 7.29 8.71 1.74
CA GLN A 64 8.63 8.71 2.30
C GLN A 64 9.18 7.27 2.47
N GLU A 65 8.34 6.35 2.94
CA GLU A 65 8.67 4.92 3.06
C GLU A 65 9.02 4.34 1.67
N HIS A 66 8.22 4.64 0.64
CA HIS A 66 8.50 4.21 -0.75
C HIS A 66 9.82 4.76 -1.29
N ARG A 67 10.15 6.02 -0.99
CA ARG A 67 11.43 6.62 -1.40
C ARG A 67 12.62 5.93 -0.72
N GLN A 68 12.48 5.53 0.54
CA GLN A 68 13.53 4.78 1.24
C GLN A 68 13.72 3.39 0.64
N ILE A 69 12.63 2.68 0.32
CA ILE A 69 12.68 1.38 -0.35
C ILE A 69 13.38 1.51 -1.71
N TYR A 70 12.93 2.47 -2.53
CA TYR A 70 13.53 2.74 -3.84
C TYR A 70 15.03 3.04 -3.73
N SER A 71 15.42 3.90 -2.78
CA SER A 71 16.82 4.29 -2.60
C SER A 71 17.71 3.10 -2.23
N ALA A 72 17.22 2.21 -1.36
CA ALA A 72 17.93 0.99 -0.98
C ALA A 72 18.08 0.02 -2.17
N ILE A 73 17.02 -0.15 -2.97
CA ILE A 73 17.06 -0.98 -4.19
C ILE A 73 18.03 -0.39 -5.22
N ALA A 74 17.96 0.92 -5.46
CA ALA A 74 18.82 1.62 -6.42
C ALA A 74 20.30 1.55 -6.03
N ALA A 75 20.60 1.62 -4.73
CA ALA A 75 21.94 1.41 -4.18
C ALA A 75 22.41 -0.05 -4.22
N ARG A 76 21.55 -0.99 -4.64
CA ARG A 76 21.78 -2.45 -4.59
C ARG A 76 22.08 -2.97 -3.19
N ASP A 77 21.61 -2.29 -2.15
CA ASP A 77 21.72 -2.73 -0.77
C ASP A 77 20.52 -3.64 -0.44
N SER A 78 20.70 -4.94 -0.68
CA SER A 78 19.66 -5.94 -0.48
C SER A 78 19.20 -6.01 0.97
N ARG A 79 20.12 -5.90 1.93
CA ARG A 79 19.79 -5.92 3.37
C ARG A 79 18.90 -4.74 3.71
N LYS A 80 19.30 -3.53 3.30
CA LYS A 80 18.52 -2.33 3.59
C LYS A 80 17.18 -2.32 2.88
N ALA A 81 17.10 -2.84 1.66
CA ALA A 81 15.85 -2.96 0.92
C ALA A 81 14.86 -3.87 1.66
N VAL A 82 15.33 -5.02 2.17
CA VAL A 82 14.53 -5.95 2.96
C VAL A 82 14.07 -5.32 4.27
N GLU A 83 14.97 -4.68 5.03
CA GLU A 83 14.61 -4.00 6.28
C GLU A 83 13.52 -2.94 6.06
N THR A 84 13.69 -2.13 5.01
CA THR A 84 12.79 -1.00 4.75
C THR A 84 11.43 -1.47 4.25
N ILE A 85 11.37 -2.48 3.37
CA ILE A 85 10.08 -3.01 2.90
C ILE A 85 9.32 -3.72 4.02
N VAL A 86 10.01 -4.47 4.89
CA VAL A 86 9.37 -5.15 6.04
C VAL A 86 8.80 -4.13 7.03
N SER A 87 9.56 -3.07 7.33
CA SER A 87 9.11 -1.98 8.18
C SER A 87 7.87 -1.29 7.60
N HIS A 88 7.92 -0.95 6.31
CA HIS A 88 6.79 -0.36 5.58
C HIS A 88 5.53 -1.23 5.62
N LEU A 89 5.65 -2.53 5.31
CA LEU A 89 4.51 -3.45 5.30
C LEU A 89 3.89 -3.60 6.70
N SER A 90 4.72 -3.66 7.74
CA SER A 90 4.26 -3.73 9.13
C SER A 90 3.52 -2.45 9.54
N ALA A 91 4.08 -1.28 9.24
CA ALA A 91 3.44 0.00 9.53
C ALA A 91 2.13 0.17 8.75
N SER A 92 2.09 -0.28 7.49
CA SER A 92 0.89 -0.25 6.64
C SER A 92 -0.22 -1.13 7.20
N ARG A 93 0.11 -2.36 7.61
CA ARG A 93 -0.80 -3.26 8.32
C ARG A 93 -1.37 -2.60 9.58
N ASP A 94 -0.51 -2.03 10.42
CA ASP A 94 -0.95 -1.45 11.69
C ASP A 94 -1.84 -0.21 11.49
N ARG A 95 -1.58 0.61 10.46
CA ARG A 95 -2.46 1.73 10.06
C ARG A 95 -3.85 1.23 9.66
N VAL A 96 -3.90 0.17 8.84
CA VAL A 96 -5.17 -0.42 8.38
C VAL A 96 -5.94 -1.06 9.53
N ILE A 97 -5.29 -1.81 10.42
CA ILE A 97 -5.94 -2.43 11.60
C ILE A 97 -6.54 -1.35 12.49
N ARG A 98 -5.78 -0.31 12.84
CA ARG A 98 -6.28 0.80 13.68
C ARG A 98 -7.52 1.46 13.09
N GLU A 99 -7.55 1.68 11.77
CA GLU A 99 -8.70 2.29 11.13
C GLU A 99 -9.91 1.34 11.13
N ILE A 100 -9.71 0.03 10.94
CA ILE A 100 -10.79 -0.96 11.05
C ILE A 100 -11.37 -1.01 12.46
N GLU A 101 -10.52 -0.98 13.48
CA GLU A 101 -10.95 -0.94 14.89
C GLU A 101 -11.79 0.30 15.16
N ARG A 102 -11.34 1.47 14.70
CA ARG A 102 -12.09 2.72 14.82
C ARG A 102 -13.47 2.64 14.16
N LEU A 103 -13.55 2.08 12.96
CA LEU A 103 -14.83 1.91 12.25
C LEU A 103 -15.81 1.03 13.01
N ARG A 104 -15.32 -0.01 13.71
CA ARG A 104 -16.15 -0.90 14.52
C ARG A 104 -16.67 -0.25 15.80
N GLU A 105 -15.96 0.72 16.35
CA GLU A 105 -16.38 1.48 17.54
C GLU A 105 -17.41 2.56 17.22
N GLU A 106 -17.44 3.03 15.96
CA GLU A 106 -18.38 4.04 15.45
C GLU A 106 -19.73 3.43 14.97
N THR A 107 -19.83 2.10 14.82
CA THR A 107 -21.05 1.38 14.39
C THR A 107 -21.82 0.76 15.56
#